data_AF-A0A7S1SLC8-F1
#
_entry.id   AF-A0A7S1SLC8-F1
#
_cell.length_a   1.000
_cell.length_b   1.000
_cell.length_c   1.000
_cell.angle_alpha   90.00
_cell.angle_beta   90.00
_cell.angle_gamma   90.00
#
_symmetry.space_group_name_H-M   'P 1'
#
loop_
_entity.id
_entity.type
_entity.pdbx_description
1 polymer ?
#
loop_
_entity_poly.entity_id
_entity_poly.type
_entity_poly.pdbx_seq_one_letter_code
_entity_poly.pdbx_strand_id
1 'polypeptide(L)'
;DIKLVESFKSPPATVKLVMEAVCVMLGEKPTPKADPDNPGKKIMDYWETSRKVLKEPGMVERLKGYDRDNINAKIIEKIRREYMTNPDFTPASAAKASSACEGMCRWIHAMDKYEEVAKVVAPKKAML
;
A
#
# COMPACT_ATOMS: atom_id res chain seq x y z
N ASP A 1 -2.93 -6.10 16.67
CA ASP A 1 -2.00 -5.11 16.09
C ASP A 1 -2.64 -4.15 15.07
N ILE A 2 -3.52 -4.57 14.16
CA ILE A 2 -4.16 -3.64 13.20
C ILE A 2 -4.87 -2.46 13.91
N LYS A 3 -5.52 -2.71 15.05
CA LYS A 3 -6.13 -1.66 15.90
C LYS A 3 -5.14 -0.60 16.39
N LEU A 4 -3.85 -0.94 16.57
CA LEU A 4 -2.82 0.02 16.94
C LEU A 4 -2.58 1.01 15.80
N VAL A 5 -2.45 0.49 14.58
CA VAL A 5 -2.26 1.30 13.37
C VAL A 5 -3.45 2.24 13.15
N GLU A 6 -4.65 1.77 13.42
CA GLU A 6 -5.88 2.55 13.34
C GLU A 6 -5.94 3.71 14.36
N SER A 7 -5.36 3.53 15.54
CA SER A 7 -5.45 4.48 16.66
C SER A 7 -4.56 5.72 16.50
N PHE A 8 -3.63 5.73 15.54
CA PHE A 8 -2.72 6.85 15.33
C PHE A 8 -3.49 8.10 14.86
N LYS A 9 -3.40 9.19 15.64
CA LYS A 9 -3.84 10.52 15.19
C LYS A 9 -2.87 11.12 14.16
N SER A 10 -1.58 10.91 14.38
CA SER A 10 -0.49 11.29 13.47
C SER A 10 0.44 10.08 13.32
N PRO A 11 0.31 9.30 12.23
CA PRO A 11 1.12 8.10 12.05
C PRO A 11 2.59 8.44 11.80
N PRO A 12 3.54 7.59 12.23
CA PRO A 12 4.92 7.65 11.77
C PRO A 12 4.99 7.61 10.24
N ALA A 13 6.03 8.23 9.65
CA ALA A 13 6.20 8.29 8.21
C ALA A 13 6.14 6.91 7.54
N THR A 14 6.83 5.91 8.10
CA THR A 14 6.81 4.53 7.61
C THR A 14 5.40 3.92 7.61
N VAL A 15 4.61 4.16 8.65
CA VAL A 15 3.22 3.67 8.72
C VAL A 15 2.37 4.34 7.65
N LYS A 16 2.52 5.65 7.46
CA LYS A 16 1.81 6.40 6.43
C LYS A 16 2.13 5.85 5.04
N LEU A 17 3.40 5.61 4.74
CA LEU A 17 3.86 5.04 3.47
C LEU A 17 3.26 3.65 3.20
N VAL A 18 3.29 2.75 4.19
CA VAL A 18 2.69 1.41 4.07
C VAL A 18 1.19 1.49 3.81
N MET A 19 0.49 2.32 4.57
CA MET A 19 -0.95 2.45 4.46
C MET A 19 -1.38 3.10 3.14
N GLU A 20 -0.62 4.08 2.65
CA GLU A 20 -0.83 4.70 1.37
C GLU A 20 -0.62 3.72 0.22
N ALA A 21 0.47 2.94 0.25
CA ALA A 21 0.75 1.93 -0.75
C ALA A 21 -0.34 0.84 -0.82
N VAL A 22 -0.89 0.41 0.33
CA VAL A 22 -2.06 -0.50 0.36
C VAL A 22 -3.26 0.14 -0.35
N CYS A 23 -3.55 1.41 -0.10
CA CYS A 23 -4.67 2.10 -0.75
C CYS A 23 -4.48 2.18 -2.26
N VAL A 24 -3.27 2.50 -2.72
CA VAL A 24 -2.92 2.55 -4.14
C VAL A 24 -3.11 1.17 -4.79
N MET A 25 -2.64 0.10 -4.14
CA MET A 25 -2.83 -1.28 -4.63
C MET A 25 -4.31 -1.67 -4.74
N LEU A 26 -5.12 -1.24 -3.78
CA LEU A 26 -6.56 -1.47 -3.77
C LEU A 26 -7.35 -0.55 -4.71
N GLY A 27 -6.68 0.39 -5.40
CA GLY A 27 -7.31 1.35 -6.31
C GLY A 27 -8.10 2.45 -5.60
N GLU A 28 -7.89 2.63 -4.30
CA GLU A 28 -8.58 3.63 -3.50
C GLU A 28 -8.06 5.04 -3.81
N LYS A 29 -8.95 6.02 -3.74
CA LYS A 29 -8.60 7.42 -4.04
C LYS A 29 -8.19 8.17 -2.77
N PRO A 30 -7.23 9.09 -2.86
CA PRO A 30 -6.90 9.96 -1.74
C PRO A 30 -8.07 10.90 -1.45
N THR A 31 -8.14 11.35 -0.20
CA THR A 31 -9.14 12.31 0.26
C THR A 31 -8.55 13.71 0.35
N PRO A 32 -9.31 14.76 0.00
CA PRO A 32 -8.86 16.13 0.18
C PRO A 32 -8.82 16.49 1.68
N LYS A 33 -7.65 16.89 2.15
CA LYS A 33 -7.38 17.37 3.51
C LYS A 33 -6.86 18.81 3.46
N ALA A 34 -7.17 19.62 4.47
CA ALA A 34 -6.57 20.95 4.58
C ALA A 34 -5.05 20.84 4.69
N ASP A 35 -4.34 21.65 3.91
CA ASP A 35 -2.89 21.76 3.95
C ASP A 35 -2.48 22.40 5.30
N PRO A 36 -1.73 21.69 6.16
CA PRO A 36 -1.30 22.22 7.45
C PRO A 36 -0.28 23.36 7.29
N ASP A 37 0.46 23.40 6.18
CA ASP A 37 1.50 24.39 5.90
C ASP A 37 0.93 25.60 5.12
N ASN A 38 -0.19 25.42 4.42
CA ASN A 38 -0.84 26.47 3.63
C ASN A 38 -2.34 26.61 3.97
N PRO A 39 -2.70 27.46 4.95
CA PRO A 39 -4.09 27.71 5.31
C PRO A 39 -4.93 28.11 4.08
N GLY A 40 -6.00 27.37 3.80
CA GLY A 40 -6.90 27.60 2.66
C GLY A 40 -6.63 26.73 1.43
N LYS A 41 -5.51 26.00 1.37
CA LYS A 41 -5.26 24.99 0.33
C LYS A 41 -5.67 23.59 0.79
N LYS A 42 -6.02 22.74 -0.16
CA LYS A 42 -6.33 21.32 0.07
C LYS A 42 -5.28 20.45 -0.60
N ILE A 43 -4.74 19.49 0.15
CA ILE A 43 -3.84 18.45 -0.34
C ILE A 43 -4.59 17.12 -0.44
N MET A 44 -4.21 16.29 -1.41
CA MET A 44 -4.73 14.94 -1.53
C MET A 44 -3.91 14.02 -0.62
N ASP A 45 -4.55 13.48 0.42
CA ASP A 45 -3.89 12.65 1.42
C ASP A 45 -4.63 11.32 1.56
N TYR A 46 -3.87 10.23 1.59
CA TYR A 46 -4.43 8.88 1.66
C TYR A 46 -4.78 8.44 3.09
N TRP A 47 -4.37 9.16 4.14
CA TRP A 47 -4.48 8.67 5.52
C TRP A 47 -5.93 8.40 5.95
N GLU A 48 -6.87 9.28 5.61
CA GLU A 48 -8.27 9.03 5.96
C GLU A 48 -8.85 7.84 5.19
N THR A 49 -8.52 7.71 3.91
CA THR A 49 -8.86 6.55 3.09
C THR A 49 -8.26 5.27 3.67
N SER A 50 -6.98 5.28 4.04
CA SER A 50 -6.29 4.16 4.67
C SER A 50 -6.96 3.71 5.96
N ARG A 51 -7.35 4.66 6.80
CA ARG A 51 -8.09 4.35 8.03
C ARG A 51 -9.44 3.72 7.76
N LYS A 52 -10.15 4.15 6.70
CA LYS A 52 -11.43 3.53 6.31
C LYS A 52 -11.20 2.09 5.86
N VAL A 53 -10.19 1.85 5.03
CA VAL A 53 -9.80 0.51 4.57
C VAL A 53 -9.46 -0.39 5.77
N LEU A 54 -8.67 0.09 6.73
CA LEU A 54 -8.34 -0.70 7.93
C LEU A 54 -9.56 -1.07 8.79
N LYS A 55 -10.59 -0.23 8.77
CA LYS A 55 -11.85 -0.44 9.50
C LYS A 55 -12.85 -1.31 8.75
N GLU A 56 -12.61 -1.58 7.47
CA GLU A 56 -13.49 -2.38 6.64
C GLU A 56 -13.48 -3.84 7.13
N PRO A 57 -14.65 -4.40 7.49
CA PRO A 57 -14.74 -5.81 7.82
C PRO A 57 -14.34 -6.62 6.58
N GLY A 58 -13.36 -7.51 6.73
CA GLY A 58 -12.83 -8.30 5.63
C GLY A 58 -11.70 -7.65 4.83
N MET A 59 -11.09 -6.55 5.30
CA MET A 59 -9.89 -5.97 4.68
C MET A 59 -8.78 -7.02 4.45
N VAL A 60 -8.56 -7.91 5.41
CA VAL A 60 -7.55 -8.97 5.29
C VAL A 60 -7.95 -10.00 4.23
N GLU A 61 -9.23 -10.37 4.17
CA GLU A 61 -9.80 -11.25 3.15
C GLU A 61 -9.69 -10.63 1.74
N ARG A 62 -9.91 -9.31 1.63
CA ARG A 62 -9.73 -8.55 0.38
C ARG A 62 -8.27 -8.57 -0.09
N LEU A 63 -7.30 -8.48 0.83
CA LEU A 63 -5.88 -8.63 0.49
C LEU A 63 -5.51 -10.06 0.08
N LYS A 64 -6.13 -11.07 0.72
CA LYS A 64 -5.91 -12.49 0.39
C LYS A 64 -6.52 -12.88 -0.96
N GLY A 65 -7.70 -12.34 -1.27
CA GLY A 65 -8.41 -12.56 -2.53
C GLY A 65 -8.06 -11.57 -3.63
N TYR A 66 -7.04 -10.74 -3.45
CA TYR A 66 -6.62 -9.75 -4.43
C TYR A 66 -6.15 -10.43 -5.73
N ASP A 67 -6.70 -9.98 -6.86
CA ASP A 67 -6.38 -10.51 -8.19
C ASP A 67 -4.98 -10.04 -8.63
N ARG A 68 -3.97 -10.80 -8.22
CA ARG A 68 -2.56 -10.57 -8.52
C ARG A 68 -2.18 -10.81 -9.98
N ASP A 69 -3.04 -11.48 -10.75
CA ASP A 69 -2.82 -11.76 -12.17
C ASP A 69 -3.31 -10.59 -13.05
N ASN A 70 -4.20 -9.74 -12.52
CA ASN A 70 -4.77 -8.59 -13.22
C ASN A 70 -4.52 -7.25 -12.50
N ILE A 71 -3.28 -7.02 -12.05
CA ILE A 71 -2.89 -5.75 -11.44
C ILE A 71 -2.75 -4.69 -12.54
N ASN A 72 -3.41 -3.54 -12.36
CA ASN A 72 -3.28 -2.43 -13.31
C ASN A 72 -1.82 -1.95 -13.39
N ALA A 73 -1.25 -1.91 -14.59
CA ALA A 73 0.14 -1.49 -14.81
C ALA A 73 0.46 -0.11 -14.21
N LYS A 74 -0.51 0.83 -14.19
CA LYS A 74 -0.31 2.16 -13.58
C LYS A 74 -0.19 2.09 -12.06
N ILE A 75 -0.89 1.15 -11.42
CA ILE A 75 -0.82 0.94 -9.97
C ILE A 75 0.56 0.41 -9.61
N ILE A 76 1.02 -0.65 -10.28
CA ILE A 76 2.31 -1.26 -9.95
C ILE A 76 3.49 -0.34 -10.28
N GLU A 77 3.42 0.40 -11.39
CA GLU A 77 4.43 1.39 -11.73
C GLU A 77 4.53 2.49 -10.66
N LYS A 78 3.38 3.00 -10.19
CA LYS A 78 3.35 3.96 -9.08
C LYS A 78 3.96 3.37 -7.81
N ILE A 79 3.62 2.11 -7.49
CA ILE A 79 4.15 1.41 -6.30
C ILE A 79 5.68 1.29 -6.36
N ARG A 80 6.21 0.84 -7.50
CA ARG A 80 7.66 0.73 -7.73
C ARG A 80 8.36 2.07 -7.61
N ARG A 81 7.82 3.10 -8.27
CA ARG A 81 8.45 4.41 -8.38
C ARG A 81 8.41 5.24 -7.09
N GLU A 82 7.33 5.14 -6.32
CA GLU A 82 7.13 6.01 -5.15
C GLU A 82 7.46 5.32 -3.82
N TYR A 83 7.35 3.99 -3.73
CA TYR A 83 7.49 3.26 -2.47
C TYR A 83 8.65 2.28 -2.49
N MET A 84 8.83 1.47 -3.54
CA MET A 84 9.89 0.45 -3.56
C MET A 84 11.30 1.05 -3.63
N THR A 85 11.45 2.27 -4.14
CA THR A 85 12.73 3.00 -4.13
C THR A 85 13.03 3.65 -2.78
N ASN A 86 12.08 3.65 -1.84
CA ASN A 86 12.25 4.29 -0.54
C ASN A 86 12.91 3.33 0.45
N PRO A 87 14.10 3.67 1.03
CA PRO A 87 14.80 2.78 1.96
C PRO A 87 14.04 2.56 3.28
N ASP A 88 13.10 3.44 3.64
CA ASP A 88 12.25 3.28 4.81
C ASP A 88 11.06 2.35 4.56
N PHE A 89 10.79 2.01 3.30
CA PHE A 89 9.71 1.11 2.90
C PHE A 89 10.17 -0.36 2.91
N THR A 90 10.64 -0.81 4.07
CA THR A 90 11.07 -2.20 4.26
C THR A 90 10.25 -2.89 5.34
N PRO A 91 10.08 -4.23 5.25
CA PRO A 91 9.43 -4.99 6.31
C PRO A 91 10.04 -4.76 7.69
N ALA A 92 11.37 -4.63 7.76
CA ALA A 92 12.09 -4.37 9.00
C ALA A 92 11.76 -3.00 9.61
N SER A 93 11.71 -1.95 8.79
CA SER A 93 11.29 -0.61 9.25
C SER A 93 9.81 -0.60 9.65
N ALA A 94 8.95 -1.29 8.90
CA ALA A 94 7.52 -1.39 9.20
C ALA A 94 7.25 -2.21 10.48
N ALA A 95 8.04 -3.24 10.77
CA ALA A 95 7.96 -4.08 11.97
C ALA A 95 8.20 -3.28 13.25
N LYS A 96 9.08 -2.26 13.20
CA LYS A 96 9.32 -1.35 14.33
C LYS A 96 8.06 -0.57 14.71
N ALA A 97 7.15 -0.34 13.75
CA ALA A 97 5.88 0.32 14.02
C ALA A 97 4.80 -0.69 14.48
N SER A 98 4.61 -1.78 13.74
CA SER A 98 3.76 -2.90 14.16
C SER A 98 3.95 -4.14 13.28
N SER A 99 3.60 -5.31 13.82
CA SER A 99 3.53 -6.57 13.07
C SER A 99 2.51 -6.52 11.91
N ALA A 100 1.44 -5.73 12.07
CA ALA A 100 0.47 -5.51 11.00
C ALA A 100 1.07 -4.71 9.83
N CYS A 101 1.82 -3.64 10.12
CA CYS A 101 2.53 -2.86 9.12
C CYS A 101 3.58 -3.70 8.40
N GLU A 102 4.31 -4.55 9.12
CA GLU A 102 5.22 -5.51 8.52
C GLU A 102 4.52 -6.45 7.54
N GLY A 103 3.39 -7.05 7.94
CA GLY A 103 2.62 -7.95 7.09
C GLY A 103 2.13 -7.27 5.81
N MET A 104 1.59 -6.05 5.92
CA MET A 104 1.16 -5.25 4.78
C MET A 104 2.33 -4.87 3.87
N CYS A 105 3.47 -4.46 4.44
CA CYS A 105 4.66 -4.13 3.66
C CYS A 105 5.17 -5.37 2.88
N ARG A 106 5.30 -6.52 3.54
CA ARG A 106 5.68 -7.78 2.88
C ARG A 106 4.71 -8.17 1.77
N TRP A 107 3.41 -7.98 1.98
CA TRP A 107 2.40 -8.28 0.96
C TRP A 107 2.59 -7.43 -0.29
N ILE A 108 2.84 -6.13 -0.17
CA ILE A 108 3.09 -5.24 -1.32
C ILE A 108 4.35 -5.67 -2.07
N HIS A 109 5.44 -5.97 -1.36
CA HIS A 109 6.68 -6.49 -1.95
C HIS A 109 6.44 -7.82 -2.70
N ALA A 110 5.60 -8.70 -2.15
CA ALA A 110 5.24 -9.95 -2.79
C ALA A 110 4.41 -9.73 -4.07
N MET A 111 3.47 -8.79 -4.08
CA MET A 111 2.68 -8.45 -5.27
C MET A 111 3.56 -7.90 -6.39
N ASP A 112 4.51 -7.03 -6.04
CA ASP A 112 5.45 -6.45 -6.99
C ASP A 112 6.34 -7.50 -7.66
N LYS A 113 6.91 -8.39 -6.85
CA LYS A 113 7.73 -9.50 -7.35
C LYS A 113 6.91 -10.48 -8.19
N TYR A 114 5.66 -10.75 -7.79
CA TYR A 114 4.76 -11.61 -8.56
C TYR A 114 4.49 -11.03 -9.94
N GLU A 115 4.19 -9.73 -10.03
CA GLU A 115 3.92 -9.04 -11.29
C GLU A 115 5.13 -9.05 -12.23
N GLU A 116 6.33 -8.82 -11.70
CA GLU A 116 7.59 -8.92 -12.47
C GLU A 116 7.78 -10.32 -13.05
N VAL A 117 7.63 -11.35 -12.21
CA VAL A 117 7.78 -12.75 -12.62
C VAL A 117 6.68 -13.15 -13.60
N ALA A 118 5.42 -12.78 -13.36
CA ALA A 118 4.29 -13.09 -14.23
C ALA A 118 4.51 -12.52 -15.65
N LYS A 119 5.02 -11.29 -15.77
CA LYS A 119 5.39 -10.69 -17.06
C LYS A 119 6.51 -11.45 -17.78
N VAL A 120 7.49 -11.99 -17.05
CA VAL A 120 8.59 -12.77 -17.63
C VAL A 120 8.16 -14.20 -18.00
N VAL A 121 7.23 -14.80 -17.25
CA VAL A 121 6.78 -16.19 -17.47
C VAL A 121 5.64 -16.29 -18.49
N ALA A 122 4.78 -15.27 -18.59
CA ALA A 122 3.71 -15.18 -19.61
C ALA A 122 4.19 -15.47 -21.05
N PRO A 123 5.28 -14.85 -21.56
CA PRO A 123 5.78 -15.18 -22.89
C PRO A 123 6.38 -16.58 -23.00
N LYS A 124 6.84 -17.19 -21.89
CA LYS A 124 7.42 -18.54 -21.90
C LYS A 124 6.37 -19.65 -21.93
N LYS A 125 5.17 -19.41 -21.38
CA LYS A 125 4.05 -20.38 -21.41
C LYS A 125 3.28 -20.37 -22.74
N ALA A 126 3.33 -19.29 -23.51
CA ALA A 126 2.67 -19.20 -24.82
C ALA A 126 3.47 -19.89 -25.95
N MET A 127 4.70 -20.34 -25.67
CA MET A 127 5.61 -20.94 -26.65
C MET A 127 5.83 -22.45 -26.44
N LEU A 128 5.01 -23.09 -25.61
CA LEU A 128 5.11 -24.52 -25.24
C LEU A 128 3.84 -25.28 -25.59
#